data_AF-A0A072V8V0-F1
#
_entry.id   AF-A0A072V8V0-F1
#
_cell.length_a   1.000
_cell.length_b   1.000
_cell.length_c   1.000
_cell.angle_alpha   90.00
_cell.angle_beta   90.00
_cell.angle_gamma   90.00
#
_symmetry.space_group_name_H-M   'P 1'
#
loop_
_entity.id
_entity.type
_entity.pdbx_description
1 polymer ?
#
loop_
_entity_poly.entity_id
_entity_poly.type
_entity_poly.pdbx_seq_one_letter_code
_entity_poly.pdbx_strand_id
1 'polypeptide(L)'
;MYRRRLFFCRTQSMQTGLEEYASLQSRDNPNNDIDPSIDSEDEILSQPHTSEQIKALLADTERAKVTKKLSEANQQNRFLKRQLYIKEDALVKFKSELAVLELEVQALARLAEEIAKSGIPEGSRKINGKYIHTHLVTRLKAVHEQLNEQIKGVDAAQSKEVSVFWVGMAESVQVMGSFDGWSQGEHLSPEYTGSYTRFSTTLMLRPGRYEIKFLVDGEWHLSTELPVTGEGLTKNNLLIVE
;
A
#
# COMPACT_ATOMS: atom_id res chain seq x y z
N MET A 1 -23.27 -28.25 20.81
CA MET A 1 -22.18 -28.14 19.81
C MET A 1 -22.60 -27.15 18.74
N TYR A 2 -21.78 -26.15 18.41
CA TYR A 2 -22.06 -25.21 17.30
C TYR A 2 -21.05 -25.41 16.16
N ARG A 3 -21.56 -25.56 14.94
CA ARG A 3 -20.77 -25.87 13.74
C ARG A 3 -20.24 -24.56 13.15
N ARG A 4 -18.92 -24.34 13.17
CA ARG A 4 -18.31 -23.21 12.45
C ARG A 4 -18.59 -23.38 10.95
N ARG A 5 -19.18 -22.36 10.30
CA ARG A 5 -19.20 -22.28 8.83
C ARG A 5 -17.89 -21.63 8.37
N LEU A 6 -17.15 -22.33 7.52
CA LEU A 6 -16.04 -21.74 6.77
C LEU A 6 -16.65 -20.91 5.62
N PHE A 7 -16.29 -19.64 5.53
CA PHE A 7 -16.61 -18.81 4.38
C PHE A 7 -15.58 -19.09 3.29
N PHE A 8 -16.03 -19.64 2.16
CA PHE A 8 -15.17 -20.02 1.04
C PHE A 8 -15.22 -18.91 -0.03
N CYS A 9 -14.35 -17.91 0.09
CA CYS A 9 -14.25 -16.83 -0.90
C CYS A 9 -13.71 -17.37 -2.23
N ARG A 10 -14.61 -17.53 -3.20
CA ARG A 10 -14.31 -18.03 -4.54
C ARG A 10 -13.69 -16.91 -5.38
N THR A 11 -12.40 -17.01 -5.68
CA THR A 11 -11.70 -16.08 -6.58
C THR A 11 -12.23 -16.23 -8.01
N GLN A 12 -12.91 -15.19 -8.52
CA GLN A 12 -13.23 -15.12 -9.94
C GLN A 12 -12.03 -14.53 -10.69
N SER A 13 -11.43 -15.31 -11.57
CA SER A 13 -10.53 -14.78 -12.61
C SER A 13 -11.39 -14.09 -13.67
N MET A 14 -11.20 -12.78 -13.84
CA MET A 14 -11.82 -12.02 -14.93
C MET A 14 -10.77 -11.85 -16.04
N GLN A 15 -10.97 -12.56 -17.14
CA GLN A 15 -10.10 -12.52 -18.31
C GLN A 15 -10.67 -11.51 -19.32
N THR A 16 -10.07 -10.32 -19.38
CA THR A 16 -10.45 -9.26 -20.32
C THR A 16 -9.49 -9.25 -21.50
N GLY A 17 -10.00 -9.50 -22.71
CA GLY A 17 -9.21 -9.36 -23.93
C GLY A 17 -8.87 -7.90 -24.24
N LEU A 18 -7.80 -7.67 -25.00
CA LEU A 18 -7.65 -6.41 -25.74
C LEU A 18 -8.53 -6.51 -26.99
N GLU A 19 -9.47 -5.59 -27.14
CA GLU A 19 -10.04 -5.25 -28.44
C GLU A 19 -9.37 -3.96 -28.93
N GLU A 20 -8.87 -4.01 -30.16
CA GLU A 20 -8.01 -2.98 -30.76
C GLU A 20 -8.84 -2.10 -31.70
N TYR A 21 -8.99 -0.82 -31.36
CA TYR A 21 -9.76 0.15 -32.14
C TYR A 21 -8.99 1.47 -32.31
N ALA A 22 -8.39 1.66 -33.49
CA ALA A 22 -7.72 2.90 -33.87
C ALA A 22 -7.84 3.17 -35.39
N SER A 23 -9.08 3.24 -35.90
CA SER A 23 -9.33 3.61 -37.30
C SER A 23 -9.12 5.11 -37.53
N LEU A 24 -8.20 5.47 -38.42
CA LEU A 24 -8.18 6.78 -39.08
C LEU A 24 -8.13 6.58 -40.60
N GLN A 25 -9.07 7.23 -41.30
CA GLN A 25 -9.20 7.19 -42.76
C GLN A 25 -8.47 8.38 -43.40
N SER A 26 -7.92 8.17 -44.60
CA SER A 26 -7.51 9.26 -45.50
C SER A 26 -7.78 8.86 -46.94
N ARG A 27 -8.36 9.76 -47.73
CA ARG A 27 -8.83 9.60 -49.12
C ARG A 27 -8.98 10.98 -49.78
N ASP A 28 -8.82 11.18 -51.09
CA ASP A 28 -8.27 10.32 -52.15
C ASP A 28 -6.89 10.92 -52.59
N ASN A 29 -6.42 11.09 -53.84
CA ASN A 29 -6.92 10.86 -55.21
C ASN A 29 -5.74 10.74 -56.19
N PRO A 30 -5.83 9.97 -57.29
CA PRO A 30 -4.68 9.62 -58.14
C PRO A 30 -4.46 10.59 -59.31
N ASN A 31 -3.31 10.46 -59.99
CA ASN A 31 -3.22 10.28 -61.46
C ASN A 31 -1.77 10.38 -61.98
N ASN A 32 -1.23 9.29 -62.54
CA ASN A 32 -0.72 9.17 -63.93
C ASN A 32 0.23 7.96 -64.07
N ASP A 33 0.12 7.26 -65.22
CA ASP A 33 0.83 6.00 -65.52
C ASP A 33 1.94 6.18 -66.57
N ILE A 34 2.78 5.13 -66.75
CA ILE A 34 3.62 4.81 -67.94
C ILE A 34 4.90 5.68 -68.12
N ASP A 35 6.11 5.18 -68.45
CA ASP A 35 6.75 3.83 -68.41
C ASP A 35 8.32 4.03 -68.49
N PRO A 36 9.23 3.15 -68.99
CA PRO A 36 10.26 2.56 -68.13
C PRO A 36 11.75 2.80 -68.48
N SER A 37 12.61 2.73 -67.45
CA SER A 37 14.01 2.26 -67.50
C SER A 37 14.40 1.81 -66.08
N ILE A 38 14.76 0.56 -65.79
CA ILE A 38 15.94 -0.20 -66.27
C ILE A 38 17.23 0.61 -66.09
N ASP A 39 17.69 0.78 -64.86
CA ASP A 39 18.71 -0.10 -64.27
C ASP A 39 18.89 0.23 -62.76
N SER A 40 19.74 -0.51 -62.04
CA SER A 40 20.18 -0.23 -60.65
C SER A 40 19.25 -0.66 -59.50
N GLU A 41 18.53 -1.77 -59.65
CA GLU A 41 18.39 -2.70 -58.51
C GLU A 41 19.71 -3.51 -58.37
N ASP A 42 19.98 -4.07 -57.20
CA ASP A 42 21.17 -4.90 -56.87
C ASP A 42 22.59 -4.25 -56.81
N GLU A 43 22.74 -2.99 -56.36
CA GLU A 43 24.04 -2.51 -55.81
C GLU A 43 23.96 -1.82 -54.43
N ILE A 44 23.30 -2.46 -53.46
CA ILE A 44 23.53 -2.20 -52.02
C ILE A 44 24.19 -3.44 -51.39
N LEU A 45 25.37 -3.79 -51.90
CA LEU A 45 26.19 -4.90 -51.38
C LEU A 45 26.84 -4.54 -50.03
N SER A 46 26.09 -4.78 -48.96
CA SER A 46 26.56 -5.46 -47.74
C SER A 46 27.99 -5.14 -47.28
N GLN A 47 28.28 -3.87 -46.97
CA GLN A 47 29.50 -3.56 -46.22
C GLN A 47 29.45 -4.28 -44.86
N PRO A 48 30.49 -5.05 -44.47
CA PRO A 48 30.48 -5.72 -43.18
C PRO A 48 30.55 -4.68 -42.07
N HIS A 49 29.48 -4.56 -41.29
CA HIS A 49 29.42 -3.68 -40.12
C HIS A 49 30.68 -3.86 -39.25
N THR A 50 31.39 -2.76 -38.98
CA THR A 50 32.54 -2.79 -38.08
C THR A 50 32.11 -3.31 -36.71
N SER A 51 33.01 -4.02 -36.01
CA SER A 51 32.71 -4.65 -34.71
C SER A 51 32.08 -3.68 -33.69
N GLU A 52 32.43 -2.40 -33.79
CA GLU A 52 31.89 -1.30 -32.98
C GLU A 52 30.43 -0.98 -33.31
N GLN A 53 30.05 -0.96 -34.59
CA GLN A 53 28.65 -0.79 -35.03
C GLN A 53 27.78 -1.96 -34.53
N ILE A 54 28.28 -3.20 -34.63
CA ILE A 54 27.58 -4.39 -34.14
C ILE A 54 27.38 -4.30 -32.61
N LYS A 55 28.42 -3.90 -31.87
CA LYS A 55 28.34 -3.66 -30.41
C LYS A 55 27.35 -2.56 -30.06
N ALA A 56 27.29 -1.47 -30.83
CA ALA A 56 26.34 -0.39 -30.64
C ALA A 56 24.89 -0.88 -30.81
N LEU A 57 24.57 -1.55 -31.93
CA LEU A 57 23.24 -2.11 -32.22
C LEU A 57 22.77 -3.14 -31.18
N LEU A 58 23.68 -3.99 -30.70
CA LEU A 58 23.40 -4.90 -29.58
C LEU A 58 23.11 -4.12 -28.28
N ALA A 59 23.89 -3.09 -27.97
CA ALA A 59 23.66 -2.25 -26.79
C ALA A 59 22.35 -1.46 -26.88
N ASP A 60 21.93 -0.99 -28.06
CA ASP A 60 20.62 -0.37 -28.28
C ASP A 60 19.47 -1.36 -28.14
N THR A 61 19.67 -2.60 -28.60
CA THR A 61 18.70 -3.69 -28.43
C THR A 61 18.49 -4.02 -26.93
N GLU A 62 19.56 -4.07 -26.14
CA GLU A 62 19.44 -4.26 -24.68
C GLU A 62 18.91 -3.02 -23.96
N ARG A 63 19.30 -1.79 -24.38
CA ARG A 63 18.69 -0.54 -23.88
C ARG A 63 17.17 -0.57 -24.08
N ALA A 64 16.68 -0.91 -25.27
CA ALA A 64 15.25 -0.98 -25.58
C ALA A 64 14.51 -2.05 -24.76
N LYS A 65 15.14 -3.20 -24.49
CA LYS A 65 14.59 -4.23 -23.58
C LYS A 65 14.49 -3.72 -22.14
N VAL A 66 15.50 -3.00 -21.66
CA VAL A 66 15.53 -2.44 -20.30
C VAL A 66 14.52 -1.30 -20.14
N THR A 67 14.43 -0.36 -21.09
CA THR A 67 13.45 0.73 -21.01
C THR A 67 12.01 0.23 -21.10
N LYS A 68 11.74 -0.82 -21.89
CA LYS A 68 10.43 -1.50 -21.91
C LYS A 68 10.10 -2.16 -20.56
N LYS A 69 11.02 -2.94 -19.98
CA LYS A 69 10.80 -3.53 -18.64
C LYS A 69 10.60 -2.47 -17.55
N LEU A 70 11.32 -1.34 -17.65
CA LEU A 70 11.19 -0.22 -16.73
C LEU A 70 9.85 0.51 -16.88
N SER A 71 9.32 0.68 -18.09
CA SER A 71 8.00 1.29 -18.28
C SER A 71 6.88 0.37 -17.83
N GLU A 72 6.97 -0.94 -18.12
CA GLU A 72 6.08 -1.99 -17.61
C GLU A 72 6.05 -2.01 -16.07
N ALA A 73 7.22 -2.06 -15.41
CA ALA A 73 7.33 -2.05 -13.95
C ALA A 73 6.77 -0.74 -13.35
N ASN A 74 7.02 0.41 -13.97
CA ASN A 74 6.46 1.69 -13.53
C ASN A 74 4.93 1.76 -13.70
N GLN A 75 4.37 1.15 -14.74
CA GLN A 75 2.92 1.03 -14.90
C GLN A 75 2.30 0.15 -13.79
N GLN A 76 2.93 -1.00 -13.48
CA GLN A 76 2.48 -1.86 -12.38
C GLN A 76 2.58 -1.15 -11.02
N ASN A 77 3.68 -0.46 -10.72
CA ASN A 77 3.84 0.32 -9.50
C ASN A 77 2.77 1.42 -9.37
N ARG A 78 2.44 2.13 -10.46
CA ARG A 78 1.35 3.12 -10.48
C ARG A 78 -0.02 2.49 -10.26
N PHE A 79 -0.28 1.30 -10.81
CA PHE A 79 -1.52 0.56 -10.58
C PHE A 79 -1.65 0.08 -9.13
N LEU A 80 -0.59 -0.52 -8.57
CA LEU A 80 -0.57 -1.03 -7.19
C LEU A 80 -0.73 0.11 -6.17
N LYS A 81 -0.05 1.26 -6.34
CA LYS A 81 -0.24 2.43 -5.47
C LYS A 81 -1.69 2.96 -5.50
N ARG A 82 -2.35 2.95 -6.67
CA ARG A 82 -3.79 3.31 -6.78
C ARG A 82 -4.70 2.28 -6.09
N GLN A 83 -4.44 0.98 -6.26
CA GLN A 83 -5.21 -0.06 -5.58
C GLN A 83 -5.07 0.03 -4.05
N LEU A 84 -3.85 0.28 -3.53
CA LEU A 84 -3.59 0.49 -2.11
C LEU A 84 -4.44 1.64 -1.56
N TYR A 85 -4.39 2.81 -2.20
CA TYR A 85 -5.19 3.98 -1.79
C TYR A 85 -6.70 3.68 -1.74
N ILE A 86 -7.24 2.99 -2.75
CA ILE A 86 -8.65 2.59 -2.81
C ILE A 86 -9.02 1.59 -1.68
N LYS A 87 -8.09 0.72 -1.26
CA LYS A 87 -8.31 -0.18 -0.12
C LYS A 87 -8.24 0.54 1.22
N GLU A 88 -7.36 1.52 1.35
CA GLU A 88 -7.22 2.30 2.58
C GLU A 88 -8.45 3.19 2.83
N ASP A 89 -8.95 3.88 1.81
CA ASP A 89 -10.21 4.63 1.86
C ASP A 89 -11.40 3.73 2.23
N ALA A 90 -11.47 2.54 1.64
CA ALA A 90 -12.50 1.55 1.99
C ALA A 90 -12.39 1.05 3.45
N LEU A 91 -11.18 0.93 4.01
CA LEU A 91 -10.98 0.60 5.42
C LEU A 91 -11.40 1.75 6.35
N VAL A 92 -11.06 3.00 6.01
CA VAL A 92 -11.50 4.19 6.75
C VAL A 92 -13.02 4.30 6.77
N LYS A 93 -13.69 4.06 5.63
CA LYS A 93 -15.15 4.04 5.52
C LYS A 93 -15.79 2.91 6.32
N PHE A 94 -15.22 1.70 6.27
CA PHE A 94 -15.71 0.57 7.07
C PHE A 94 -15.52 0.79 8.58
N LYS A 95 -14.42 1.42 8.99
CA LYS A 95 -14.15 1.82 10.38
C LYS A 95 -15.16 2.82 10.92
N SER A 96 -15.55 3.84 10.14
CA SER A 96 -16.57 4.80 10.58
C SER A 96 -17.98 4.18 10.63
N GLU A 97 -18.32 3.30 9.69
CA GLU A 97 -19.55 2.49 9.73
C GLU A 97 -19.61 1.59 10.99
N LEU A 98 -18.51 0.90 11.33
CA LEU A 98 -18.42 0.12 12.57
C LEU A 98 -18.54 0.98 13.83
N ALA A 99 -17.94 2.18 13.86
CA ALA A 99 -18.00 3.08 15.01
C ALA A 99 -19.43 3.60 15.28
N VAL A 100 -20.21 3.87 14.24
CA VAL A 100 -21.64 4.23 14.39
C VAL A 100 -22.43 3.06 14.98
N LEU A 101 -22.23 1.85 14.46
CA LEU A 101 -22.88 0.63 14.97
C LEU A 101 -22.48 0.29 16.42
N GLU A 102 -21.24 0.57 16.81
CA GLU A 102 -20.76 0.39 18.19
C GLU A 102 -21.55 1.26 19.17
N LEU A 103 -21.75 2.54 18.83
CA LEU A 103 -22.50 3.51 19.62
C LEU A 103 -24.00 3.19 19.67
N GLU A 104 -24.60 2.76 18.55
CA GLU A 104 -25.99 2.30 18.52
C GLU A 104 -26.21 1.08 19.43
N VAL A 105 -25.35 0.06 19.33
CA VAL A 105 -25.43 -1.12 20.21
C VAL A 105 -25.17 -0.74 21.66
N GLN A 106 -24.28 0.22 21.94
CA GLN A 106 -24.05 0.73 23.30
C GLN A 106 -25.29 1.46 23.85
N ALA A 107 -25.96 2.28 23.06
CA ALA A 107 -27.21 2.95 23.44
C ALA A 107 -28.34 1.94 23.71
N LEU A 108 -28.51 0.95 22.83
CA LEU A 108 -29.46 -0.15 23.02
C LEU A 108 -29.14 -0.96 24.28
N ALA A 109 -27.85 -1.18 24.61
CA ALA A 109 -27.45 -1.86 25.84
C ALA A 109 -27.80 -1.06 27.10
N ARG A 110 -27.68 0.27 27.09
CA ARG A 110 -28.08 1.16 28.20
C ARG A 110 -29.61 1.12 28.41
N LEU A 111 -30.39 1.25 27.34
CA LEU A 111 -31.86 1.13 27.39
C LEU A 111 -32.31 -0.25 27.91
N ALA A 112 -31.67 -1.32 27.44
CA ALA A 112 -31.95 -2.68 27.94
C ALA A 112 -31.56 -2.85 29.43
N GLU A 113 -30.53 -2.17 29.90
CA GLU A 113 -30.17 -2.13 31.33
C GLU A 113 -31.19 -1.37 32.17
N GLU A 114 -31.71 -0.24 31.69
CA GLU A 114 -32.75 0.53 32.37
C GLU A 114 -34.03 -0.29 32.51
N ILE A 115 -34.47 -0.94 31.43
CA ILE A 115 -35.62 -1.88 31.44
C ILE A 115 -35.36 -3.07 32.38
N ALA A 116 -34.12 -3.54 32.51
CA ALA A 116 -33.77 -4.60 33.46
C ALA A 116 -33.68 -4.12 34.93
N LYS A 117 -33.60 -2.82 35.18
CA LYS A 117 -33.57 -2.18 36.51
C LYS A 117 -34.96 -1.72 36.98
N SER A 118 -35.86 -1.35 36.06
CA SER A 118 -37.20 -0.80 36.33
C SER A 118 -38.23 -1.80 36.87
N GLY A 119 -37.80 -2.96 37.38
CA GLY A 119 -38.64 -4.07 37.81
C GLY A 119 -38.83 -5.14 36.73
N ILE A 120 -39.30 -6.32 37.14
CA ILE A 120 -39.56 -7.46 36.24
C ILE A 120 -41.06 -7.49 35.93
N PRO A 121 -41.49 -7.29 34.66
CA PRO A 121 -42.90 -7.37 34.29
C PRO A 121 -43.51 -8.73 34.65
N GLU A 122 -44.75 -8.73 35.11
CA GLU A 122 -45.46 -9.97 35.44
C GLU A 122 -45.62 -10.85 34.19
N GLY A 123 -45.43 -12.17 34.32
CA GLY A 123 -45.35 -13.09 33.17
C GLY A 123 -44.03 -13.07 32.37
N SER A 124 -43.01 -12.30 32.78
CA SER A 124 -41.71 -12.23 32.06
C SER A 124 -41.07 -13.59 31.78
N ARG A 125 -40.91 -13.91 30.49
CA ARG A 125 -40.26 -15.14 30.01
C ARG A 125 -38.81 -15.24 30.50
N LYS A 126 -38.42 -16.46 30.88
CA LYS A 126 -37.02 -16.85 31.13
C LYS A 126 -36.39 -17.55 29.93
N ILE A 127 -35.09 -17.35 29.75
CA ILE A 127 -34.22 -17.98 28.76
C ILE A 127 -32.97 -18.46 29.52
N ASN A 128 -32.71 -19.77 29.51
CA ASN A 128 -31.60 -20.39 30.25
C ASN A 128 -31.52 -19.93 31.73
N GLY A 129 -32.67 -19.89 32.41
CA GLY A 129 -32.83 -19.45 33.81
C GLY A 129 -32.85 -17.93 34.03
N LYS A 130 -32.29 -17.12 33.13
CA LYS A 130 -32.28 -15.65 33.22
C LYS A 130 -33.57 -15.05 32.66
N TYR A 131 -34.02 -13.91 33.17
CA TYR A 131 -35.13 -13.16 32.56
C TYR A 131 -34.72 -12.58 31.20
N ILE A 132 -35.68 -12.43 30.29
CA ILE A 132 -35.44 -11.99 28.91
C ILE A 132 -34.69 -10.65 28.82
N HIS A 133 -35.01 -9.67 29.67
CA HIS A 133 -34.34 -8.37 29.73
C HIS A 133 -32.86 -8.50 30.13
N THR A 134 -32.56 -9.27 31.18
CA THR A 134 -31.18 -9.56 31.61
C THR A 134 -30.40 -10.33 30.53
N HIS A 135 -31.07 -11.24 29.81
CA HIS A 135 -30.44 -11.97 28.71
C HIS A 135 -30.12 -11.04 27.53
N LEU A 136 -31.03 -10.13 27.18
CA LEU A 136 -30.83 -9.12 26.14
C LEU A 136 -29.62 -8.22 26.47
N VAL A 137 -29.50 -7.72 27.70
CA VAL A 137 -28.31 -6.95 28.14
C VAL A 137 -27.02 -7.75 27.92
N THR A 138 -26.97 -9.02 28.36
CA THR A 138 -25.77 -9.85 28.13
C THR A 138 -25.50 -10.14 26.65
N ARG A 139 -26.55 -10.17 25.82
CA ARG A 139 -26.42 -10.36 24.36
C ARG A 139 -25.93 -9.11 23.63
N LEU A 140 -26.34 -7.91 24.06
CA LEU A 140 -25.91 -6.64 23.48
C LEU A 140 -24.47 -6.31 23.89
N LYS A 141 -24.10 -6.52 25.16
CA LYS A 141 -22.70 -6.33 25.62
C LYS A 141 -21.72 -7.20 24.85
N ALA A 142 -22.02 -8.48 24.65
CA ALA A 142 -21.17 -9.38 23.85
C ALA A 142 -21.06 -8.96 22.36
N VAL A 143 -22.03 -8.23 21.80
CA VAL A 143 -21.94 -7.67 20.44
C VAL A 143 -21.11 -6.38 20.43
N HIS A 144 -21.29 -5.50 21.43
CA HIS A 144 -20.48 -4.29 21.62
C HIS A 144 -18.99 -4.63 21.84
N GLU A 145 -18.70 -5.63 22.68
CA GLU A 145 -17.35 -6.19 22.85
C GLU A 145 -16.78 -6.70 21.52
N GLN A 146 -17.56 -7.45 20.74
CA GLN A 146 -17.12 -7.96 19.43
C GLN A 146 -16.87 -6.83 18.41
N LEU A 147 -17.69 -5.77 18.40
CA LEU A 147 -17.51 -4.59 17.54
C LEU A 147 -16.24 -3.81 17.92
N ASN A 148 -16.00 -3.62 19.23
CA ASN A 148 -14.80 -2.95 19.73
C ASN A 148 -13.51 -3.71 19.34
N GLU A 149 -13.48 -5.04 19.47
CA GLU A 149 -12.36 -5.85 18.98
C GLU A 149 -12.20 -5.82 17.44
N GLN A 150 -13.30 -5.67 16.68
CA GLN A 150 -13.22 -5.46 15.24
C GLN A 150 -12.65 -4.09 14.88
N ILE A 151 -13.04 -3.02 15.59
CA ILE A 151 -12.50 -1.66 15.39
C ILE A 151 -10.99 -1.65 15.69
N LYS A 152 -10.54 -2.20 16.82
CA LYS A 152 -9.11 -2.38 17.13
C LYS A 152 -8.37 -3.17 16.06
N GLY A 153 -9.00 -4.20 15.49
CA GLY A 153 -8.47 -4.99 14.39
C GLY A 153 -8.27 -4.19 13.10
N VAL A 154 -9.16 -3.22 12.83
CA VAL A 154 -8.99 -2.27 11.71
C VAL A 154 -7.95 -1.19 12.06
N ASP A 155 -7.90 -0.70 13.30
CA ASP A 155 -6.88 0.27 13.76
C ASP A 155 -5.45 -0.26 13.59
N ALA A 156 -5.21 -1.52 13.97
CA ALA A 156 -3.92 -2.19 13.79
C ALA A 156 -3.62 -2.59 12.33
N ALA A 157 -4.64 -2.63 11.46
CA ALA A 157 -4.47 -2.88 10.03
C ALA A 157 -4.23 -1.59 9.23
N GLN A 158 -4.77 -0.46 9.69
CA GLN A 158 -4.65 0.86 9.08
C GLN A 158 -3.20 1.36 9.10
N SER A 159 -2.76 1.93 7.98
CA SER A 159 -1.50 2.64 7.86
C SER A 159 -1.64 4.09 8.35
N LYS A 160 -0.56 4.61 8.93
CA LYS A 160 -0.46 5.95 9.53
C LYS A 160 0.75 6.66 8.95
N GLU A 161 0.60 7.97 8.79
CA GLU A 161 1.67 8.85 8.33
C GLU A 161 2.65 9.13 9.47
N VAL A 162 3.91 8.76 9.28
CA VAL A 162 4.98 8.89 10.28
C VAL A 162 6.13 9.68 9.67
N SER A 163 6.34 10.91 10.15
CA SER A 163 7.46 11.73 9.73
C SER A 163 8.74 11.31 10.46
N VAL A 164 9.78 11.01 9.69
CA VAL A 164 11.11 10.62 10.18
C VAL A 164 12.11 11.66 9.69
N PHE A 165 13.02 12.10 10.57
CA PHE A 165 14.01 13.11 10.24
C PHE A 165 15.39 12.81 10.82
N TRP A 166 16.39 13.43 10.21
CA TRP A 166 17.79 13.43 10.64
C TRP A 166 18.35 14.85 10.45
N VAL A 167 19.32 15.26 11.28
CA VAL A 167 19.89 16.62 11.24
C VAL A 167 21.41 16.53 11.29
N GLY A 168 22.07 17.22 10.36
CA GLY A 168 23.54 17.26 10.31
C GLY A 168 24.06 17.84 9.01
N MET A 169 25.33 17.53 8.72
CA MET A 169 25.96 17.76 7.42
C MET A 169 26.06 16.42 6.70
N ALA A 170 25.46 16.33 5.52
CA ALA A 170 25.47 15.18 4.63
C ALA A 170 25.14 15.64 3.20
N GLU A 171 25.51 14.85 2.19
CA GLU A 171 25.02 15.00 0.82
C GLU A 171 23.71 14.21 0.62
N SER A 172 23.62 13.03 1.23
CA SER A 172 22.57 12.03 1.06
C SER A 172 22.21 11.34 2.36
N VAL A 173 20.90 11.17 2.62
CA VAL A 173 20.38 10.47 3.80
C VAL A 173 19.23 9.56 3.42
N GLN A 174 19.29 8.32 3.88
CA GLN A 174 18.30 7.27 3.64
C GLN A 174 17.96 6.58 4.96
N VAL A 175 16.67 6.30 5.21
CA VAL A 175 16.23 5.49 6.36
C VAL A 175 15.99 4.05 5.92
N MET A 176 16.68 3.11 6.56
CA MET A 176 16.52 1.67 6.40
C MET A 176 15.84 1.09 7.65
N GLY A 177 15.13 -0.03 7.58
CA GLY A 177 14.60 -0.65 8.79
C GLY A 177 13.83 -1.95 8.63
N SER A 178 13.22 -2.42 9.72
CA SER A 178 12.42 -3.65 9.71
C SER A 178 11.08 -3.51 8.98
N PHE A 179 10.68 -2.30 8.56
CA PHE A 179 9.44 -2.04 7.84
C PHE A 179 9.44 -2.59 6.41
N ASP A 180 10.60 -2.66 5.75
CA ASP A 180 10.80 -3.21 4.41
C ASP A 180 11.75 -4.44 4.42
N GLY A 181 12.10 -4.94 5.61
CA GLY A 181 13.05 -6.04 5.78
C GLY A 181 14.51 -5.65 5.54
N TRP A 182 14.87 -4.37 5.71
CA TRP A 182 16.21 -3.82 5.49
C TRP A 182 16.68 -3.92 4.03
N SER A 183 15.79 -3.71 3.05
CA SER A 183 16.04 -4.09 1.65
C SER A 183 16.24 -2.91 0.67
N GLN A 184 15.46 -1.83 0.80
CA GLN A 184 15.53 -0.63 -0.03
C GLN A 184 15.51 0.67 0.78
N GLY A 185 14.79 0.73 1.91
CA GLY A 185 14.58 1.95 2.67
C GLY A 185 13.90 3.08 1.89
N GLU A 186 13.90 4.28 2.46
CA GLU A 186 13.30 5.49 1.87
C GLU A 186 14.29 6.66 1.94
N HIS A 187 14.35 7.49 0.91
CA HIS A 187 15.25 8.65 0.88
C HIS A 187 14.64 9.83 1.64
N LEU A 188 15.49 10.63 2.30
CA LEU A 188 15.08 11.85 3.00
C LEU A 188 15.36 13.08 2.14
N SER A 189 14.36 13.95 2.02
CA SER A 189 14.48 15.24 1.33
C SER A 189 15.21 16.25 2.22
N PRO A 190 16.22 16.98 1.70
CA PRO A 190 16.92 18.03 2.44
C PRO A 190 16.07 19.31 2.53
N GLU A 191 15.84 19.78 3.76
CA GLU A 191 15.30 21.08 4.10
C GLU A 191 16.42 21.96 4.67
N TYR A 192 16.69 23.12 4.05
CA TYR A 192 17.83 23.96 4.40
C TYR A 192 17.49 24.96 5.51
N THR A 193 17.90 24.66 6.75
CA THR A 193 17.66 25.51 7.93
C THR A 193 18.82 26.50 8.21
N GLY A 194 19.66 26.77 7.20
CA GLY A 194 20.71 27.81 7.24
C GLY A 194 22.03 27.38 7.88
N SER A 195 22.00 26.82 9.09
CA SER A 195 23.21 26.39 9.84
C SER A 195 23.47 24.88 9.83
N TYR A 196 22.45 24.10 9.48
CA TYR A 196 22.47 22.66 9.27
C TYR A 196 21.36 22.28 8.28
N THR A 197 21.50 21.12 7.65
CA THR A 197 20.43 20.56 6.80
C THR A 197 19.57 19.62 7.64
N ARG A 198 18.25 19.83 7.60
CA ARG A 198 17.26 18.94 8.17
C ARG A 198 16.78 18.01 7.06
N PHE A 199 17.18 16.75 7.11
CA PHE A 199 16.69 15.73 6.21
C PHE A 199 15.38 15.17 6.76
N SER A 200 14.33 15.04 5.94
CA SER A 200 13.04 14.47 6.37
C SER A 200 12.34 13.62 5.31
N THR A 201 11.56 12.64 5.75
CA THR A 201 10.69 11.83 4.90
C THR A 201 9.42 11.42 5.64
N THR A 202 8.43 10.98 4.87
CA THR A 202 7.14 10.49 5.37
C THR A 202 7.02 9.00 5.06
N LEU A 203 6.90 8.17 6.10
CA LEU A 203 6.67 6.73 5.98
C LEU A 203 5.19 6.41 6.26
N MET A 204 4.62 5.48 5.49
CA MET A 204 3.27 4.94 5.74
C MET A 204 3.38 3.59 6.44
N LEU A 205 3.28 3.60 7.77
CA LEU A 205 3.53 2.45 8.65
C LEU A 205 2.27 2.06 9.42
N ARG A 206 2.09 0.78 9.74
CA ARG A 206 1.00 0.34 10.63
C ARG A 206 1.43 0.49 12.09
N PRO A 207 0.48 0.57 13.05
CA PRO A 207 0.82 0.53 14.47
C PRO A 207 1.72 -0.66 14.83
N GLY A 208 2.81 -0.39 15.54
CA GLY A 208 3.86 -1.38 15.73
C GLY A 208 5.19 -0.82 16.23
N ARG A 209 6.20 -1.69 16.26
CA ARG A 209 7.57 -1.39 16.67
C ARG A 209 8.50 -1.73 15.52
N TYR A 210 9.25 -0.74 15.07
CA TYR A 210 10.18 -0.86 13.94
C TYR A 210 11.59 -0.53 14.39
N GLU A 211 12.55 -1.37 14.00
CA GLU A 211 13.96 -1.04 14.13
C GLU A 211 14.37 -0.29 12.86
N ILE A 212 15.03 0.86 13.00
CA ILE A 212 15.50 1.67 11.88
C ILE A 212 16.94 2.12 12.07
N LYS A 213 17.61 2.47 10.98
CA LYS A 213 18.95 3.06 10.99
C LYS A 213 19.12 3.97 9.79
N PHE A 214 19.96 4.99 9.92
CA PHE A 214 20.22 5.95 8.86
C PHE A 214 21.48 5.54 8.10
N LEU A 215 21.38 5.49 6.78
CA LEU A 215 22.53 5.46 5.88
C LEU A 215 22.79 6.91 5.45
N VAL A 216 23.94 7.45 5.84
CA VAL A 216 24.35 8.85 5.61
C VAL A 216 25.64 8.80 4.82
N ASP A 217 25.61 9.25 3.56
CA ASP A 217 26.77 9.23 2.64
C ASP A 217 27.51 7.87 2.55
N GLY A 218 26.77 6.77 2.78
CA GLY A 218 27.26 5.39 2.78
C GLY A 218 27.65 4.82 4.15
N GLU A 219 27.71 5.64 5.20
CA GLU A 219 27.99 5.21 6.58
C GLU A 219 26.72 5.00 7.42
N TRP A 220 26.80 4.17 8.46
CA TRP A 220 25.65 3.72 9.26
C TRP A 220 25.51 4.50 10.58
N HIS A 221 24.56 5.45 10.61
CA HIS A 221 24.32 6.34 11.75
C HIS A 221 23.05 5.97 12.54
N LEU A 222 23.09 6.31 13.83
CA LEU A 222 21.92 6.36 14.71
C LEU A 222 21.49 7.82 14.87
N SER A 223 20.17 8.06 14.88
CA SER A 223 19.61 9.34 15.30
C SER A 223 19.73 9.50 16.82
N THR A 224 19.99 10.72 17.28
CA THR A 224 19.96 11.14 18.69
C THR A 224 18.54 11.26 19.24
N GLU A 225 17.56 11.50 18.37
CA GLU A 225 16.18 11.83 18.75
C GLU A 225 15.32 10.59 19.06
N LEU A 226 15.79 9.41 18.66
CA LEU A 226 15.04 8.16 18.75
C LEU A 226 15.71 7.19 19.75
N PRO A 227 14.94 6.51 20.63
CA PRO A 227 15.47 5.49 21.52
C PRO A 227 16.30 4.43 20.77
N VAL A 228 17.33 3.88 21.41
CA VAL A 228 18.19 2.85 20.81
C VAL A 228 17.84 1.47 21.39
N THR A 229 17.85 0.46 20.53
CA THR A 229 17.67 -0.96 20.86
C THR A 229 18.82 -1.79 20.28
N GLY A 230 19.02 -3.00 20.78
CA GLY A 230 20.14 -3.88 20.39
C GLY A 230 21.47 -3.57 21.09
N GLU A 231 22.48 -4.41 20.84
CA GLU A 231 23.77 -4.38 21.54
C GLU A 231 24.95 -4.42 20.56
N GLY A 232 26.09 -3.84 20.96
CA GLY A 232 27.29 -3.81 20.14
C GLY A 232 27.05 -3.27 18.72
N LEU A 233 27.21 -4.16 17.73
CA LEU A 233 27.06 -3.85 16.30
C LEU A 233 25.60 -3.86 15.81
N THR A 234 24.68 -4.55 16.51
CA THR A 234 23.25 -4.61 16.14
C THR A 234 22.42 -3.47 16.74
N LYS A 235 23.07 -2.40 17.21
CA LYS A 235 22.39 -1.19 17.69
C LYS A 235 21.64 -0.51 16.55
N ASN A 236 20.34 -0.36 16.74
CA ASN A 236 19.37 0.28 15.84
C ASN A 236 18.55 1.31 16.62
N ASN A 237 17.97 2.32 15.97
CA ASN A 237 16.94 3.14 16.59
C ASN A 237 15.61 2.38 16.61
N LEU A 238 14.78 2.64 17.63
CA LEU A 238 13.44 2.10 17.77
C LEU A 238 12.42 3.19 17.43
N LEU A 239 11.71 3.00 16.32
CA LEU A 239 10.54 3.78 15.94
C LEU A 239 9.28 3.06 16.44
N ILE A 240 8.45 3.74 17.22
CA ILE A 240 7.16 3.24 17.69
C ILE A 240 6.07 4.00 16.95
N VAL A 241 5.09 3.26 16.42
CA VAL A 241 3.91 3.80 15.75
C VAL A 241 2.70 3.39 16.57
N GLU A 242 1.96 4.37 17.08
CA GLU A 242 0.72 4.20 17.84
C GLU A 242 -0.49 4.32 16.92
#